data_AF-A0A1S9P704-F1
#
_entry.id   AF-A0A1S9P704-F1
#
_cell.length_a   1.000
_cell.length_b   1.000
_cell.length_c   1.000
_cell.angle_alpha   90.00
_cell.angle_beta   90.00
_cell.angle_gamma   90.00
#
_symmetry.space_group_name_H-M   'P 1'
#
loop_
_entity.id
_entity.type
_entity.pdbx_description
1 polymer ?
#
loop_
_entity_poly.entity_id
_entity_poly.type
_entity_poly.pdbx_seq_one_letter_code
_entity_poly.pdbx_strand_id
1 'polypeptide(L)'
;MITKISDRLYADLTRDLNALVLEEEQAIKRMERSIHVCLKYLRKLKEHCKLNGPGTPQEEIVFFKQIKPKFKAQLIFHQSLLNLEIRKPVGEGQLVCDYLHNEIRIIQHFFESNLSFYQYVRTEATYLDEQYFVRGTYDVHLDPDQCMIDFDPAFSTTHDHKLAQVLANELLQEHLEQSIQRINQRETITQLDAEFYDFDWKQTKCALIELIYSWHATEAFGKKNLKSIAKFIERSFNVSLGNFYDTYEWLCGRSSPTVYIDEMKEAFLLRMQKKLK
;
A
#
# COMPACT_ATOMS: atom_id res chain seq x y z
N MET A 1 -11.78 -16.35 23.61
CA MET A 1 -12.43 -15.02 23.65
C MET A 1 -11.50 -13.93 23.10
N ILE A 2 -10.20 -13.99 23.45
CA ILE A 2 -9.13 -13.10 22.97
C ILE A 2 -9.01 -13.09 21.44
N THR A 3 -9.04 -14.25 20.77
CA THR A 3 -8.92 -14.38 19.31
C THR A 3 -10.00 -13.60 18.56
N LYS A 4 -11.29 -13.83 18.87
CA LYS A 4 -12.42 -13.17 18.19
C LYS A 4 -12.36 -11.64 18.25
N ILE A 5 -12.01 -11.07 19.40
CA ILE A 5 -11.89 -9.61 19.56
C ILE A 5 -10.66 -9.10 18.80
N SER A 6 -9.55 -9.83 18.88
CA SER A 6 -8.33 -9.47 18.15
C SER A 6 -8.52 -9.50 16.64
N ASP A 7 -9.22 -10.50 16.10
CA ASP A 7 -9.54 -10.61 14.68
C ASP A 7 -10.41 -9.43 14.23
N ARG A 8 -11.42 -9.07 15.04
CA ARG A 8 -12.25 -7.88 14.77
C ARG A 8 -11.42 -6.59 14.79
N LEU A 9 -10.56 -6.42 15.79
CA LEU A 9 -9.68 -5.25 15.89
C LEU A 9 -8.72 -5.17 14.70
N TYR A 10 -8.24 -6.32 14.19
CA TYR A 10 -7.34 -6.36 13.04
C TYR A 10 -8.08 -6.06 11.73
N ALA A 11 -9.31 -6.56 11.58
CA ALA A 11 -10.18 -6.21 10.46
C ALA A 11 -10.52 -4.72 10.45
N ASP A 12 -10.82 -4.14 11.62
CA ASP A 12 -11.06 -2.71 11.78
C ASP A 12 -9.80 -1.88 11.48
N LEU A 13 -8.61 -2.32 11.95
CA LEU A 13 -7.32 -1.70 11.59
C LEU A 13 -7.12 -1.69 10.07
N THR A 14 -7.30 -2.83 9.43
CA THR A 14 -7.10 -2.99 7.98
C THR A 14 -8.07 -2.10 7.20
N ARG A 15 -9.35 -2.04 7.61
CA ARG A 15 -10.35 -1.16 7.01
C ARG A 15 -9.94 0.31 7.13
N ASP A 16 -9.57 0.74 8.33
CA ASP A 16 -9.21 2.13 8.59
C ASP A 16 -7.94 2.53 7.82
N LEU A 17 -6.94 1.65 7.71
CA LEU A 17 -5.75 1.86 6.88
C LEU A 17 -6.08 1.99 5.39
N ASN A 18 -6.98 1.13 4.88
CA ASN A 18 -7.43 1.19 3.49
C ASN A 18 -8.24 2.47 3.19
N ALA A 19 -9.04 2.95 4.15
CA ALA A 19 -9.78 4.20 4.00
C ALA A 19 -8.83 5.40 3.83
N LEU A 20 -7.71 5.44 4.56
CA LEU A 20 -6.71 6.50 4.44
C LEU A 20 -6.07 6.59 3.04
N VAL A 21 -6.01 5.48 2.30
CA VAL A 21 -5.54 5.47 0.90
C VAL A 21 -6.48 6.28 -0.02
N LEU A 22 -7.76 6.35 0.32
CA LEU A 22 -8.78 7.06 -0.45
C LEU A 22 -8.94 8.52 0.00
N GLU A 23 -8.78 8.78 1.30
CA GLU A 23 -9.04 10.10 1.90
C GLU A 23 -7.86 11.07 1.84
N GLU A 24 -6.62 10.57 1.82
CA GLU A 24 -5.41 11.38 1.89
C GLU A 24 -4.50 11.14 0.68
N GLU A 25 -4.48 12.13 -0.21
CA GLU A 25 -3.65 12.11 -1.42
C GLU A 25 -2.16 12.30 -1.11
N GLN A 26 -1.82 13.05 -0.06
CA GLN A 26 -0.42 13.33 0.29
C GLN A 26 0.22 12.12 0.99
N ALA A 27 1.20 11.49 0.33
CA ALA A 27 1.83 10.25 0.80
C ALA A 27 2.37 10.34 2.23
N ILE A 28 3.11 11.40 2.56
CA ILE A 28 3.69 11.61 3.89
C ILE A 28 2.59 11.71 4.96
N LYS A 29 1.59 12.59 4.76
CA LYS A 29 0.46 12.73 5.70
C LYS A 29 -0.32 11.44 5.87
N ARG A 30 -0.50 10.68 4.78
CA ARG A 30 -1.15 9.36 4.83
C ARG A 30 -0.36 8.38 5.70
N MET A 31 0.97 8.33 5.54
CA MET A 31 1.84 7.47 6.36
C MET A 31 1.82 7.90 7.83
N GLU A 32 1.88 9.21 8.12
CA GLU A 32 1.73 9.72 9.48
C GLU A 32 0.40 9.31 10.10
N ARG A 33 -0.73 9.50 9.40
CA ARG A 33 -2.04 9.05 9.88
C ARG A 33 -2.10 7.54 10.08
N SER A 34 -1.49 6.77 9.19
CA SER A 34 -1.44 5.29 9.28
C SER A 34 -0.71 4.84 10.56
N ILE A 35 0.38 5.53 10.94
CA ILE A 35 1.08 5.29 12.20
C ILE A 35 0.16 5.55 13.40
N HIS A 36 -0.59 6.66 13.39
CA HIS A 36 -1.55 6.98 14.46
C HIS A 36 -2.66 5.93 14.57
N VAL A 37 -3.18 5.45 13.45
CA VAL A 37 -4.17 4.36 13.41
C VAL A 37 -3.58 3.06 13.98
N CYS A 38 -2.37 2.67 13.57
CA CYS A 38 -1.68 1.50 14.13
C CYS A 38 -1.50 1.61 15.65
N LEU A 39 -1.06 2.77 16.14
CA LEU A 39 -0.91 3.03 17.58
C LEU A 39 -2.25 2.94 18.33
N LYS A 40 -3.34 3.48 17.77
CA LYS A 40 -4.69 3.39 18.34
C LYS A 40 -5.10 1.93 18.52
N TYR A 41 -4.95 1.09 17.49
CA TYR A 41 -5.34 -0.32 17.57
C TYR A 41 -4.41 -1.16 18.45
N LEU A 42 -3.10 -0.89 18.46
CA LEU A 42 -2.18 -1.52 19.40
C LEU A 42 -2.50 -1.18 20.86
N ARG A 43 -2.88 0.07 21.16
CA ARG A 43 -3.33 0.45 22.51
C ARG A 43 -4.60 -0.31 22.90
N LYS A 44 -5.59 -0.40 22.00
CA LYS A 44 -6.81 -1.20 22.25
C LYS A 44 -6.50 -2.67 22.51
N LEU A 45 -5.59 -3.26 21.72
CA LEU A 45 -5.15 -4.63 21.91
C LEU A 45 -4.46 -4.81 23.27
N LYS A 46 -3.61 -3.86 23.66
CA LYS A 46 -2.92 -3.85 24.95
C LYS A 46 -3.90 -3.78 26.13
N GLU A 47 -4.87 -2.87 26.08
CA GLU A 47 -5.90 -2.78 27.13
C GLU A 47 -6.76 -4.05 27.20
N HIS A 48 -7.09 -4.66 26.05
CA HIS A 48 -7.79 -5.93 26.03
C HIS A 48 -6.96 -7.06 26.66
N CYS A 49 -5.66 -7.13 26.36
CA CYS A 49 -4.74 -8.09 26.94
C CYS A 49 -4.55 -7.88 28.45
N LYS A 50 -4.67 -6.67 28.97
CA LYS A 50 -4.61 -6.43 30.43
C LYS A 50 -5.87 -6.91 31.14
N LEU A 51 -7.05 -6.69 30.54
CA LEU A 51 -8.34 -7.04 31.15
C LEU A 51 -8.69 -8.53 31.00
N ASN A 52 -8.37 -9.13 29.86
CA ASN A 52 -8.70 -10.51 29.50
C ASN A 52 -7.47 -11.22 28.94
N GLY A 53 -6.32 -11.07 29.60
CA GLY A 53 -5.05 -11.60 29.11
C GLY A 53 -5.01 -13.12 28.99
N PRO A 54 -4.04 -13.65 28.24
CA PRO A 54 -3.81 -15.09 28.17
C PRO A 54 -3.50 -15.63 29.57
N GLY A 55 -4.22 -16.69 29.98
CA GLY A 55 -4.09 -17.34 31.28
C GLY A 55 -3.32 -18.65 31.24
N THR A 56 -3.01 -19.16 30.04
CA THR A 56 -2.25 -20.40 29.84
C THR A 56 -1.09 -20.17 28.88
N PRO A 57 0.00 -20.97 28.96
CA PRO A 57 1.12 -20.88 28.01
C PRO A 57 0.68 -20.99 26.55
N GLN A 58 -0.30 -21.84 26.24
CA GLN A 58 -0.83 -21.99 24.89
C GLN A 58 -1.55 -20.73 24.41
N GLU A 59 -2.33 -20.08 25.28
CA GLU A 59 -2.95 -18.79 24.96
C GLU A 59 -1.92 -17.67 24.81
N GLU A 60 -0.84 -17.69 25.58
CA GLU A 60 0.29 -16.76 25.42
C GLU A 60 0.96 -16.94 24.07
N ILE A 61 1.28 -18.18 23.69
CA ILE A 61 1.87 -18.48 22.38
C ILE A 61 0.96 -17.96 21.26
N VAL A 62 -0.34 -18.25 21.31
CA VAL A 62 -1.29 -17.71 20.30
C VAL A 62 -1.26 -16.18 20.27
N PHE A 63 -1.25 -15.54 21.43
CA PHE A 63 -1.25 -14.08 21.52
C PHE A 63 0.06 -13.46 20.99
N PHE A 64 1.21 -13.92 21.47
CA PHE A 64 2.52 -13.34 21.20
C PHE A 64 3.16 -13.82 19.89
N LYS A 65 2.75 -14.97 19.35
CA LYS A 65 3.19 -15.46 18.03
C LYS A 65 2.26 -15.05 16.90
N GLN A 66 0.94 -15.12 17.09
CA GLN A 66 -0.01 -15.02 15.98
C GLN A 66 -0.81 -13.71 15.95
N ILE A 67 -1.09 -13.11 17.11
CA ILE A 67 -1.97 -11.94 17.22
C ILE A 67 -1.16 -10.64 17.27
N LYS A 68 -0.44 -10.40 18.38
CA LYS A 68 0.27 -9.15 18.64
C LYS A 68 1.27 -8.79 17.53
N PRO A 69 2.07 -9.72 16.97
CA PRO A 69 3.03 -9.40 15.94
C PRO A 69 2.40 -8.79 14.69
N LYS A 70 1.18 -9.22 14.29
CA LYS A 70 0.49 -8.67 13.12
C LYS A 70 0.21 -7.17 13.26
N PHE A 71 -0.26 -6.73 14.44
CA PHE A 71 -0.51 -5.31 14.71
C PHE A 71 0.80 -4.52 14.79
N LYS A 72 1.81 -5.08 15.47
CA LYS A 72 3.10 -4.41 15.66
C LYS A 72 3.87 -4.31 14.34
N ALA A 73 3.76 -5.30 13.46
CA ALA A 73 4.35 -5.30 12.13
C ALA A 73 3.81 -4.16 11.26
N GLN A 74 2.49 -3.92 11.27
CA GLN A 74 1.88 -2.79 10.57
C GLN A 74 2.44 -1.44 11.05
N LEU A 75 2.61 -1.27 12.37
CA LEU A 75 3.23 -0.07 12.92
C LEU A 75 4.68 0.12 12.41
N ILE A 76 5.51 -0.93 12.52
CA ILE A 76 6.91 -0.89 12.08
C ILE A 76 6.97 -0.60 10.57
N PHE A 77 6.15 -1.28 9.78
CA PHE A 77 6.05 -1.07 8.33
C PHE A 77 5.74 0.37 7.96
N HIS A 78 4.70 0.98 8.55
CA HIS A 78 4.36 2.37 8.24
C HIS A 78 5.38 3.39 8.75
N GLN A 79 6.06 3.12 9.87
CA GLN A 79 7.19 3.94 10.33
C GLN A 79 8.37 3.86 9.35
N SER A 80 8.69 2.66 8.86
CA SER A 80 9.71 2.46 7.84
C SER A 80 9.35 3.13 6.52
N LEU A 81 8.10 3.04 6.06
CA LEU A 81 7.62 3.75 4.87
C LEU A 81 7.76 5.26 4.98
N LEU A 82 7.39 5.84 6.14
CA LEU A 82 7.56 7.27 6.37
C LEU A 82 9.03 7.68 6.31
N ASN A 83 9.90 6.92 6.97
CA ASN A 83 11.34 7.14 6.94
C ASN A 83 11.91 7.03 5.52
N LEU A 84 11.45 6.04 4.75
CA LEU A 84 11.85 5.85 3.37
C LEU A 84 11.45 7.04 2.49
N GLU A 85 10.23 7.55 2.65
CA GLU A 85 9.72 8.67 1.86
C GLU A 85 10.42 9.98 2.22
N ILE A 86 10.72 10.20 3.51
CA ILE A 86 11.46 11.40 3.97
C ILE A 86 12.90 11.41 3.44
N ARG A 87 13.57 10.25 3.42
CA ARG A 87 14.98 10.12 2.97
C ARG A 87 15.10 9.91 1.46
N LYS A 88 13.99 9.80 0.76
CA LYS A 88 13.97 9.54 -0.67
C LYS A 88 14.74 10.64 -1.42
N PRO A 89 15.73 10.28 -2.25
CA PRO A 89 16.49 11.28 -2.99
C PRO A 89 15.61 11.99 -4.03
N VAL A 90 15.92 13.27 -4.25
CA VAL A 90 15.32 14.05 -5.34
C VAL A 90 16.13 13.74 -6.60
N GLY A 91 15.52 13.08 -7.58
CA GLY A 91 16.20 12.73 -8.83
C GLY A 91 15.37 11.83 -9.75
N GLU A 92 16.00 11.43 -10.86
CA GLU A 92 15.44 10.53 -11.88
C GLU A 92 15.21 9.10 -11.34
N GLY A 93 14.45 8.28 -12.10
CA GLY A 93 14.00 6.96 -11.64
C GLY A 93 15.13 6.02 -11.24
N GLN A 94 16.24 5.99 -11.99
CA GLN A 94 17.41 5.15 -11.65
C GLN A 94 18.01 5.47 -10.27
N LEU A 95 18.14 6.74 -9.89
CA LEU A 95 18.67 7.13 -8.58
C LEU A 95 17.75 6.65 -7.44
N VAL A 96 16.44 6.74 -7.66
CA VAL A 96 15.45 6.22 -6.71
C VAL A 96 15.52 4.69 -6.66
N CYS A 97 15.67 4.01 -7.79
CA CYS A 97 15.85 2.55 -7.83
C CYS A 97 17.09 2.11 -7.05
N ASP A 98 18.23 2.76 -7.22
CA ASP A 98 19.47 2.42 -6.49
C ASP A 98 19.28 2.58 -4.97
N TYR A 99 18.60 3.66 -4.56
CA TYR A 99 18.21 3.88 -3.16
C TYR A 99 17.32 2.74 -2.64
N LEU A 100 16.27 2.35 -3.36
CA LEU A 100 15.38 1.28 -2.94
C LEU A 100 16.09 -0.08 -2.88
N HIS A 101 17.01 -0.38 -3.82
CA HIS A 101 17.84 -1.59 -3.76
C HIS A 101 18.76 -1.60 -2.53
N ASN A 102 19.30 -0.45 -2.13
CA ASN A 102 20.10 -0.36 -0.91
C ASN A 102 19.26 -0.66 0.34
N GLU A 103 18.02 -0.17 0.39
CA GLU A 103 17.09 -0.48 1.48
C GLU A 103 16.72 -1.97 1.52
N ILE A 104 16.57 -2.62 0.35
CA ILE A 104 16.41 -4.09 0.27
C ILE A 104 17.65 -4.82 0.85
N ARG A 105 18.87 -4.33 0.59
CA ARG A 105 20.08 -4.93 1.17
C ARG A 105 20.12 -4.84 2.69
N ILE A 106 19.62 -3.75 3.27
CA ILE A 106 19.50 -3.61 4.73
C ILE A 106 18.54 -4.67 5.29
N ILE A 107 17.41 -4.89 4.60
CA ILE A 107 16.44 -5.93 4.97
C ILE A 107 17.06 -7.33 4.86
N GLN A 108 17.82 -7.61 3.80
CA GLN A 108 18.53 -8.90 3.63
C GLN A 108 19.52 -9.15 4.76
N HIS A 109 20.32 -8.14 5.11
CA HIS A 109 21.25 -8.23 6.22
C HIS A 109 20.56 -8.51 7.57
N PHE A 110 19.37 -7.95 7.79
CA PHE A 110 18.55 -8.29 8.96
C PHE A 110 18.17 -9.77 8.98
N PHE A 111 17.72 -10.34 7.85
CA PHE A 111 17.37 -11.76 7.78
C PHE A 111 18.59 -12.67 7.96
N GLU A 112 19.73 -12.31 7.38
CA GLU A 112 20.99 -13.05 7.54
C GLU A 112 21.47 -13.05 9.00
N SER A 113 21.44 -11.88 9.65
CA SER A 113 21.82 -11.74 11.06
C SER A 113 20.91 -12.51 12.01
N ASN A 114 19.67 -12.79 11.59
CA ASN A 114 18.65 -13.47 12.37
C ASN A 114 18.26 -14.83 11.75
N LEU A 115 19.16 -15.45 10.98
CA LEU A 115 18.82 -16.59 10.11
C LEU A 115 18.11 -17.74 10.83
N SER A 116 18.59 -18.14 12.01
CA SER A 116 18.00 -19.25 12.78
C SER A 116 16.56 -18.96 13.19
N PHE A 117 16.30 -17.74 13.68
CA PHE A 117 14.94 -17.32 14.05
C PHE A 117 14.06 -17.12 12.82
N TYR A 118 14.62 -16.57 11.73
CA TYR A 118 13.89 -16.42 10.48
C TYR A 118 13.48 -17.78 9.89
N GLN A 119 14.38 -18.78 9.91
CA GLN A 119 14.07 -20.15 9.52
C GLN A 119 12.95 -20.76 10.37
N TYR A 120 13.00 -20.56 11.69
CA TYR A 120 11.94 -20.97 12.61
C TYR A 120 10.57 -20.39 12.20
N VAL A 121 10.51 -19.08 11.95
CA VAL A 121 9.29 -18.37 11.54
C VAL A 121 8.79 -18.87 10.18
N ARG A 122 9.67 -18.94 9.19
CA ARG A 122 9.34 -19.29 7.80
C ARG A 122 8.91 -20.75 7.62
N THR A 123 9.34 -21.64 8.50
CA THR A 123 8.91 -23.04 8.52
C THR A 123 7.67 -23.29 9.39
N GLU A 124 7.11 -22.23 9.99
CA GLU A 124 5.99 -22.30 10.94
C GLU A 124 6.25 -23.29 12.09
N ALA A 125 7.52 -23.46 12.47
CA ALA A 125 7.92 -24.40 13.49
C ALA A 125 7.33 -24.04 14.86
N THR A 126 7.20 -25.03 15.74
CA THR A 126 6.60 -24.89 17.08
C THR A 126 7.51 -25.34 18.22
N TYR A 127 8.67 -25.92 17.90
CA TYR A 127 9.55 -26.58 18.88
C TYR A 127 10.24 -25.61 19.87
N LEU A 128 10.15 -24.29 19.65
CA LEU A 128 10.67 -23.25 20.56
C LEU A 128 9.57 -22.27 21.02
N ASP A 129 8.29 -22.62 20.82
CA ASP A 129 7.20 -21.68 21.10
C ASP A 129 7.15 -21.25 22.57
N GLU A 130 7.42 -22.18 23.49
CA GLU A 130 7.45 -21.87 24.93
C GLU A 130 8.61 -20.93 25.27
N GLN A 131 9.78 -21.12 24.68
CA GLN A 131 10.95 -20.28 24.93
C GLN A 131 10.80 -18.88 24.32
N TYR A 132 10.14 -18.78 23.17
CA TYR A 132 10.00 -17.53 22.43
C TYR A 132 8.79 -16.67 22.83
N PHE A 133 7.66 -17.29 23.16
CA PHE A 133 6.36 -16.61 23.24
C PHE A 133 5.62 -16.79 24.56
N VAL A 134 6.23 -17.40 25.56
CA VAL A 134 5.73 -17.39 26.94
C VAL A 134 6.47 -16.31 27.73
N ARG A 135 5.77 -15.58 28.58
CA ARG A 135 6.34 -14.50 29.39
C ARG A 135 7.26 -15.06 30.47
N GLY A 136 8.29 -14.29 30.83
CA GLY A 136 9.22 -14.63 31.91
C GLY A 136 10.26 -15.71 31.56
N THR A 137 10.25 -16.24 30.33
CA THR A 137 11.33 -17.06 29.81
C THR A 137 12.47 -16.15 29.34
N TYR A 138 13.70 -16.50 29.72
CA TYR A 138 14.89 -15.80 29.24
C TYR A 138 16.02 -16.81 29.07
N ASP A 139 16.31 -17.16 27.82
CA ASP A 139 17.42 -18.03 27.46
C ASP A 139 18.44 -17.21 26.66
N VAL A 140 19.62 -17.04 27.24
CA VAL A 140 20.72 -16.26 26.62
C VAL A 140 21.23 -16.87 25.32
N HIS A 141 21.05 -18.19 25.13
CA HIS A 141 21.50 -18.89 23.92
C HIS A 141 20.55 -18.70 22.74
N LEU A 142 19.37 -18.12 22.99
CA LEU A 142 18.35 -17.88 21.96
C LEU A 142 18.36 -16.46 21.41
N ASP A 143 19.38 -15.65 21.74
CA ASP A 143 19.50 -14.26 21.27
C ASP A 143 18.22 -13.42 21.52
N PRO A 144 17.80 -13.30 22.80
CA PRO A 144 16.62 -12.54 23.17
C PRO A 144 16.83 -11.05 22.88
N ASP A 145 15.73 -10.34 22.61
CA ASP A 145 15.79 -8.91 22.30
C ASP A 145 16.44 -8.11 23.46
N GLN A 146 17.39 -7.24 23.12
CA GLN A 146 18.23 -6.51 24.08
C GLN A 146 17.41 -5.55 24.94
N CYS A 147 16.26 -5.09 24.45
CA CYS A 147 15.40 -4.15 25.15
C CYS A 147 14.36 -4.82 26.08
N MET A 148 14.44 -6.14 26.30
CA MET A 148 13.44 -6.88 27.10
C MET A 148 13.24 -6.35 28.52
N ILE A 149 14.28 -5.78 29.14
CA ILE A 149 14.23 -5.28 30.51
C ILE A 149 13.39 -3.99 30.61
N ASP A 150 13.37 -3.18 29.55
CA ASP A 150 12.68 -1.88 29.52
C ASP A 150 11.21 -1.99 29.04
N PHE A 151 10.82 -3.16 28.52
CA PHE A 151 9.47 -3.38 28.03
C PHE A 151 8.48 -3.75 29.13
N ASP A 152 7.18 -3.50 28.88
CA ASP A 152 6.09 -3.90 29.75
C ASP A 152 6.03 -5.44 29.84
N PRO A 153 6.40 -6.05 30.99
CA PRO A 153 6.49 -7.51 31.13
C PRO A 153 5.13 -8.21 30.98
N ALA A 154 4.03 -7.48 31.23
CA ALA A 154 2.68 -8.02 31.07
C ALA A 154 2.27 -8.13 29.59
N PHE A 155 2.95 -7.39 28.70
CA PHE A 155 2.59 -7.29 27.29
C PHE A 155 3.74 -7.63 26.36
N SER A 156 4.83 -8.25 26.81
CA SER A 156 6.01 -8.52 25.98
C SER A 156 6.65 -9.86 26.30
N THR A 157 7.26 -10.48 25.29
CA THR A 157 8.05 -11.72 25.39
C THR A 157 9.37 -11.52 24.65
N THR A 158 10.35 -12.41 24.87
CA THR A 158 11.71 -12.25 24.33
C THR A 158 11.78 -12.08 22.81
N HIS A 159 10.80 -12.64 22.07
CA HIS A 159 10.85 -12.72 20.61
C HIS A 159 9.62 -12.15 19.88
N ASP A 160 8.61 -11.63 20.58
CA ASP A 160 7.43 -11.07 19.91
C ASP A 160 7.73 -9.80 19.08
N HIS A 161 8.65 -8.97 19.55
CA HIS A 161 9.11 -7.78 18.82
C HIS A 161 9.92 -8.18 17.59
N LYS A 162 10.84 -9.14 17.75
CA LYS A 162 11.67 -9.70 16.68
C LYS A 162 10.80 -10.33 15.59
N LEU A 163 9.74 -11.05 15.97
CA LEU A 163 8.74 -11.58 15.03
C LEU A 163 8.00 -10.46 14.30
N ALA A 164 7.59 -9.40 15.00
CA ALA A 164 6.97 -8.25 14.35
C ALA A 164 7.90 -7.54 13.35
N GLN A 165 9.21 -7.48 13.65
CA GLN A 165 10.22 -6.96 12.72
C GLN A 165 10.37 -7.85 11.48
N VAL A 166 10.41 -9.18 11.64
CA VAL A 166 10.42 -10.14 10.51
C VAL A 166 9.22 -9.87 9.59
N LEU A 167 8.00 -9.87 10.14
CA LEU A 167 6.78 -9.63 9.36
C LEU A 167 6.76 -8.25 8.69
N ALA A 168 7.23 -7.20 9.38
CA ALA A 168 7.28 -5.86 8.81
C ALA A 168 8.29 -5.76 7.66
N ASN A 169 9.44 -6.43 7.79
CA ASN A 169 10.48 -6.46 6.77
C ASN A 169 10.05 -7.24 5.53
N GLU A 170 9.26 -8.32 5.68
CA GLU A 170 8.64 -9.01 4.55
C GLU A 170 7.68 -8.09 3.78
N LEU A 171 6.79 -7.37 4.48
CA LEU A 171 5.89 -6.37 3.88
C LEU A 171 6.67 -5.24 3.20
N LEU A 172 7.76 -4.79 3.83
CA LEU A 172 8.59 -3.71 3.31
C LEU A 172 9.31 -4.13 2.04
N GLN A 173 9.90 -5.32 2.02
CA GLN A 173 10.58 -5.87 0.86
C GLN A 173 9.61 -5.98 -0.33
N GLU A 174 8.42 -6.55 -0.13
CA GLU A 174 7.39 -6.63 -1.18
C GLU A 174 7.04 -5.24 -1.72
N HIS A 175 6.83 -4.26 -0.84
CA HIS A 175 6.52 -2.89 -1.25
C HIS A 175 7.66 -2.24 -2.06
N LEU A 176 8.91 -2.44 -1.65
CA LEU A 176 10.08 -1.91 -2.35
C LEU A 176 10.25 -2.54 -3.73
N GLU A 177 10.13 -3.86 -3.83
CA GLU A 177 10.20 -4.59 -5.11
C GLU A 177 9.10 -4.15 -6.08
N GLN A 178 7.85 -4.00 -5.61
CA GLN A 178 6.76 -3.46 -6.41
C GLN A 178 7.01 -2.01 -6.83
N SER A 179 7.65 -1.20 -5.98
CA SER A 179 7.97 0.20 -6.29
C SER A 179 9.03 0.28 -7.39
N ILE A 180 10.08 -0.52 -7.31
CA ILE A 180 11.12 -0.65 -8.35
C ILE A 180 10.49 -1.10 -9.67
N GLN A 181 9.62 -2.12 -9.63
CA GLN A 181 8.94 -2.62 -10.83
C GLN A 181 8.10 -1.52 -11.51
N ARG A 182 7.38 -0.69 -10.74
CA ARG A 182 6.60 0.43 -11.29
C ARG A 182 7.48 1.51 -11.91
N ILE A 183 8.63 1.81 -11.30
CA ILE A 183 9.60 2.77 -11.85
C ILE A 183 10.16 2.23 -13.18
N ASN A 184 10.63 0.99 -13.20
CA ASN A 184 11.18 0.36 -14.41
C ASN A 184 10.15 0.26 -15.54
N GLN A 185 8.88 -0.06 -15.23
CA GLN A 185 7.80 -0.07 -16.21
C GLN A 185 7.54 1.32 -16.79
N ARG A 186 7.55 2.36 -15.95
CA ARG A 186 7.43 3.75 -16.40
C ARG A 186 8.59 4.09 -17.32
N GLU A 187 9.82 3.80 -16.93
CA GLU A 187 11.00 4.06 -17.76
C GLU A 187 10.99 3.27 -19.08
N THR A 188 10.50 2.03 -19.08
CA THR A 188 10.35 1.24 -20.32
C THR A 188 9.33 1.87 -21.27
N ILE A 189 8.20 2.36 -20.76
CA ILE A 189 7.21 3.13 -21.54
C ILE A 189 7.82 4.44 -22.04
N THR A 190 8.63 5.09 -21.20
CA THR A 190 9.31 6.35 -21.51
C THR A 190 10.44 6.20 -22.55
N GLN A 191 11.15 5.08 -22.56
CA GLN A 191 12.24 4.80 -23.51
C GLN A 191 11.76 4.33 -24.88
N LEU A 192 10.53 3.80 -24.97
CA LEU A 192 10.02 3.26 -26.23
C LEU A 192 9.59 4.33 -27.23
N ASP A 193 9.34 5.57 -26.84
CA ASP A 193 8.93 6.62 -27.78
C ASP A 193 9.17 8.03 -27.23
N ALA A 194 10.29 8.64 -27.63
CA ALA A 194 10.53 10.06 -27.43
C ALA A 194 9.45 10.96 -28.08
N GLU A 195 8.69 10.42 -29.05
CA GLU A 195 7.57 11.11 -29.69
C GLU A 195 6.31 11.21 -28.81
N PHE A 196 6.16 10.40 -27.75
CA PHE A 196 4.98 10.46 -26.85
C PHE A 196 5.17 11.38 -25.63
N TYR A 197 6.28 12.09 -25.54
CA TYR A 197 6.42 13.19 -24.57
C TYR A 197 5.49 14.36 -24.96
N ASP A 198 4.67 14.83 -24.02
CA ASP A 198 3.71 15.96 -24.14
C ASP A 198 2.33 15.65 -24.78
N PHE A 199 1.80 14.43 -24.63
CA PHE A 199 0.38 14.12 -24.92
C PHE A 199 -0.55 14.29 -23.72
N ASP A 200 -0.31 15.29 -22.86
CA ASP A 200 -1.23 15.57 -21.76
C ASP A 200 -2.59 16.04 -22.31
N TRP A 201 -3.68 15.52 -21.74
CA TRP A 201 -5.01 16.00 -22.07
C TRP A 201 -5.17 17.47 -21.64
N LYS A 202 -5.30 18.37 -22.61
CA LYS A 202 -5.40 19.82 -22.35
C LYS A 202 -6.85 20.32 -22.17
N GLN A 203 -7.85 19.46 -22.35
CA GLN A 203 -9.27 19.81 -22.22
C GLN A 203 -9.82 19.44 -20.84
N THR A 204 -11.09 19.72 -20.58
CA THR A 204 -11.71 19.39 -19.29
C THR A 204 -11.82 17.88 -19.07
N LYS A 205 -11.86 17.43 -17.80
CA LYS A 205 -12.13 16.02 -17.48
C LYS A 205 -13.49 15.57 -17.99
N CYS A 206 -14.49 16.46 -17.95
CA CYS A 206 -15.82 16.20 -18.50
C CYS A 206 -15.77 15.88 -19.99
N ALA A 207 -14.99 16.63 -20.77
CA ALA A 207 -14.77 16.37 -22.20
C ALA A 207 -14.14 14.98 -22.44
N LEU A 208 -13.18 14.58 -21.61
CA LEU A 208 -12.56 13.26 -21.72
C LEU A 208 -13.53 12.13 -21.37
N ILE A 209 -14.36 12.33 -20.36
CA ILE A 209 -15.39 11.36 -19.93
C ILE A 209 -16.46 11.20 -20.99
N GLU A 210 -16.90 12.29 -21.61
CA GLU A 210 -17.80 12.29 -22.77
C GLU A 210 -17.26 11.40 -23.92
N LEU A 211 -15.96 11.52 -24.24
CA LEU A 211 -15.31 10.66 -25.23
C LEU A 211 -15.22 9.19 -24.80
N ILE A 212 -14.84 8.92 -23.54
CA ILE A 212 -14.71 7.55 -23.02
C ILE A 212 -16.03 6.80 -23.13
N TYR A 213 -17.13 7.43 -22.73
CA TYR A 213 -18.45 6.82 -22.85
C TYR A 213 -18.88 6.64 -24.31
N SER A 214 -18.53 7.58 -25.18
CA SER A 214 -18.81 7.47 -26.62
C SER A 214 -18.03 6.34 -27.29
N TRP A 215 -16.74 6.18 -26.97
CA TRP A 215 -15.92 5.05 -27.44
C TRP A 215 -16.40 3.71 -26.91
N HIS A 216 -16.86 3.66 -25.66
CA HIS A 216 -17.44 2.45 -25.10
C HIS A 216 -18.77 2.11 -25.79
N ALA A 217 -19.66 3.10 -25.99
CA ALA A 217 -20.96 2.90 -26.65
C ALA A 217 -20.84 2.47 -28.12
N THR A 218 -19.78 2.91 -28.81
CA THR A 218 -19.48 2.53 -30.20
C THR A 218 -18.64 1.26 -30.31
N GLU A 219 -18.28 0.64 -29.19
CA GLU A 219 -17.34 -0.49 -29.13
C GLU A 219 -16.01 -0.22 -29.86
N ALA A 220 -15.51 1.02 -29.82
CA ALA A 220 -14.29 1.44 -30.53
C ALA A 220 -13.04 0.64 -30.12
N PHE A 221 -13.05 0.06 -28.91
CA PHE A 221 -11.99 -0.82 -28.39
C PHE A 221 -12.43 -2.30 -28.30
N GLY A 222 -13.50 -2.67 -29.02
CA GLY A 222 -14.22 -3.93 -28.87
C GLY A 222 -15.05 -4.02 -27.59
N LYS A 223 -15.50 -5.23 -27.24
CA LYS A 223 -16.34 -5.51 -26.05
C LYS A 223 -15.57 -5.51 -24.73
N LYS A 224 -14.80 -4.45 -24.48
CA LYS A 224 -14.06 -4.23 -23.23
C LYS A 224 -14.95 -3.52 -22.21
N ASN A 225 -14.72 -3.81 -20.93
CA ASN A 225 -15.42 -3.11 -19.88
C ASN A 225 -15.00 -1.63 -19.81
N LEU A 226 -15.95 -0.77 -19.43
CA LEU A 226 -15.74 0.68 -19.34
C LEU A 226 -14.58 1.06 -18.40
N LYS A 227 -14.45 0.39 -17.25
CA LYS A 227 -13.40 0.68 -16.26
C LYS A 227 -11.99 0.44 -16.80
N SER A 228 -11.81 -0.58 -17.63
CA SER A 228 -10.55 -0.91 -18.29
C SER A 228 -10.23 0.10 -19.38
N ILE A 229 -11.22 0.58 -20.13
CA ILE A 229 -11.05 1.66 -21.10
C ILE A 229 -10.65 2.95 -20.37
N ALA A 230 -11.37 3.33 -19.31
CA ALA A 230 -11.05 4.52 -18.52
C ALA A 230 -9.61 4.48 -17.98
N LYS A 231 -9.19 3.36 -17.36
CA LYS A 231 -7.80 3.19 -16.88
C LYS A 231 -6.75 3.26 -17.98
N PHE A 232 -7.06 2.74 -19.16
CA PHE A 232 -6.15 2.82 -20.31
C PHE A 232 -5.98 4.27 -20.77
N ILE A 233 -7.08 5.01 -20.84
CA ILE A 233 -7.12 6.41 -21.25
C ILE A 233 -6.45 7.33 -20.21
N GLU A 234 -6.69 7.11 -18.91
CA GLU A 234 -5.99 7.82 -17.82
C GLU A 234 -4.47 7.69 -17.93
N ARG A 235 -3.99 6.49 -18.24
CA ARG A 235 -2.57 6.22 -18.46
C ARG A 235 -2.03 6.89 -19.72
N SER A 236 -2.81 6.85 -20.81
CA SER A 236 -2.38 7.35 -22.12
C SER A 236 -2.28 8.87 -22.16
N PHE A 237 -3.19 9.58 -21.47
CA PHE A 237 -3.21 11.04 -21.45
C PHE A 237 -2.70 11.67 -20.16
N ASN A 238 -2.13 10.87 -19.25
CA ASN A 238 -1.58 11.35 -17.98
C ASN A 238 -2.58 12.19 -17.15
N VAL A 239 -3.83 11.73 -17.05
CA VAL A 239 -4.91 12.39 -16.30
C VAL A 239 -5.54 11.43 -15.29
N SER A 240 -5.87 11.95 -14.11
CA SER A 240 -6.74 11.27 -13.13
C SER A 240 -8.19 11.73 -13.29
N LEU A 241 -9.07 10.83 -13.74
CA LEU A 241 -10.49 11.12 -13.98
C LEU A 241 -11.32 11.14 -12.69
N GLY A 242 -10.87 10.46 -11.64
CA GLY A 242 -11.62 10.35 -10.38
C GLY A 242 -12.92 9.57 -10.56
N ASN A 243 -14.04 10.06 -10.02
CA ASN A 243 -15.33 9.40 -10.17
C ASN A 243 -15.99 9.74 -11.52
N PHE A 244 -15.56 9.01 -12.55
CA PHE A 244 -16.07 9.20 -13.91
C PHE A 244 -17.52 8.72 -14.10
N TYR A 245 -18.05 7.87 -13.20
CA TYR A 245 -19.46 7.45 -13.24
C TYR A 245 -20.39 8.60 -12.84
N ASP A 246 -20.15 9.23 -11.69
CA ASP A 246 -20.96 10.37 -11.22
C ASP A 246 -20.85 11.56 -12.18
N THR A 247 -19.66 11.79 -12.74
CA THR A 247 -19.45 12.87 -13.71
C THR A 247 -20.26 12.63 -14.99
N TYR A 248 -20.38 11.37 -15.42
CA TYR A 248 -21.22 11.00 -16.56
C TYR A 248 -22.72 11.16 -16.25
N GLU A 249 -23.18 10.74 -15.07
CA GLU A 249 -24.58 10.97 -14.67
C GLU A 249 -24.91 12.47 -14.64
N TRP A 250 -24.00 13.29 -14.11
CA TRP A 250 -24.13 14.74 -14.14
C TRP A 250 -24.17 15.30 -15.57
N LEU A 251 -23.33 14.79 -16.47
CA LEU A 251 -23.32 15.16 -17.90
C LEU A 251 -24.66 14.84 -18.58
N CYS A 252 -25.23 13.66 -18.32
CA CYS A 252 -26.53 13.26 -18.85
C CYS A 252 -27.68 14.19 -18.42
N GLY A 253 -27.56 14.84 -17.26
CA GLY A 253 -28.57 15.79 -16.76
C GLY A 253 -28.50 17.20 -17.36
N ARG A 254 -27.50 17.51 -18.20
CA ARG A 254 -27.34 18.86 -18.78
C ARG A 254 -28.22 19.04 -20.01
N SER A 255 -28.58 20.30 -20.29
CA SER A 255 -29.29 20.67 -21.53
C SER A 255 -28.49 20.38 -22.80
N SER A 256 -27.15 20.35 -22.70
CA SER A 256 -26.25 19.88 -23.75
C SER A 256 -25.24 18.90 -23.15
N PRO A 257 -25.47 17.59 -23.29
CA PRO A 257 -24.55 16.55 -22.80
C PRO A 257 -23.32 16.31 -23.68
N THR A 258 -23.32 16.76 -24.94
CA THR A 258 -22.33 16.44 -25.98
C THR A 258 -21.47 17.63 -26.41
N VAL A 259 -21.20 18.56 -25.48
CA VAL A 259 -20.55 19.84 -25.78
C VAL A 259 -19.22 19.66 -26.52
N TYR A 260 -18.39 18.71 -26.07
CA TYR A 260 -17.06 18.56 -26.66
C TYR A 260 -17.09 17.81 -27.99
N ILE A 261 -17.97 16.81 -28.15
CA ILE A 261 -18.16 16.11 -29.42
C ILE A 261 -18.71 17.06 -30.49
N ASP A 262 -19.63 17.95 -30.12
CA ASP A 262 -20.16 18.97 -31.01
C ASP A 262 -19.06 19.95 -31.43
N GLU A 263 -18.24 20.42 -30.49
CA GLU A 263 -17.05 21.25 -30.78
C GLU A 263 -16.07 20.54 -31.74
N MET A 264 -15.76 19.26 -31.48
CA MET A 264 -14.89 18.45 -32.34
C MET A 264 -15.45 18.30 -33.76
N LYS A 265 -16.76 18.07 -33.87
CA LYS A 265 -17.45 17.92 -35.17
C LYS A 265 -17.38 19.21 -35.97
N GLU A 266 -17.69 20.36 -35.37
CA GLU A 266 -17.60 21.66 -36.03
C GLU A 266 -16.17 21.97 -36.49
N ALA A 267 -15.19 21.75 -35.62
CA ALA A 267 -13.78 21.94 -35.94
C ALA A 267 -13.32 21.06 -37.12
N PHE A 268 -13.78 19.80 -37.17
CA PHE A 268 -13.47 18.89 -38.27
C PHE A 268 -14.11 19.34 -39.59
N LEU A 269 -15.39 19.73 -39.58
CA LEU A 269 -16.08 20.23 -40.78
C LEU A 269 -15.43 21.50 -41.33
N LEU A 270 -15.03 22.44 -40.46
CA LEU A 270 -14.31 23.65 -40.87
C LEU A 270 -12.97 23.30 -41.54
N ARG A 271 -12.24 22.32 -41.01
CA ARG A 271 -10.98 21.84 -41.60
C ARG A 271 -11.19 21.23 -42.98
N MET A 272 -12.27 20.47 -43.18
CA MET A 272 -12.63 19.91 -44.50
C MET A 272 -12.95 21.01 -45.52
N GLN A 273 -13.74 22.01 -45.13
CA GLN A 273 -14.09 23.13 -46.01
C GLN A 273 -12.85 23.93 -46.45
N LYS A 274 -11.87 24.13 -45.55
CA LYS A 274 -10.61 24.80 -45.88
C LYS A 274 -9.73 24.02 -46.86
N LYS A 275 -9.87 22.69 -46.95
CA LYS A 275 -9.12 21.82 -47.88
C LYS A 275 -9.76 21.73 -49.26
N LEU A 276 -11.06 22.02 -49.35
CA LEU A 276 -11.86 21.98 -50.59
C LEU A 276 -11.88 23.34 -51.34
N LYS A 277 -11.28 24.38 -50.76
CA LYS A 277 -10.98 25.65 -51.42
C LYS A 277 -9.54 25.63 -51.94
#